data_AF-A0A1Z4R0X9-F1
#
_entry.id   AF-A0A1Z4R0X9-F1
#
_cell.length_a   1.000
_cell.length_b   1.000
_cell.length_c   1.000
_cell.angle_alpha   90.00
_cell.angle_beta   90.00
_cell.angle_gamma   90.00
#
_symmetry.space_group_name_H-M   'P 1'
#
loop_
_entity.id
_entity.type
_entity.pdbx_description
1 polymer ?
#
loop_
_entity_poly.entity_id
_entity_poly.type
_entity_poly.pdbx_seq_one_letter_code
_entity_poly.pdbx_strand_id
1 'polypeptide(L)' 'MEEVENDSEKYQALCEKLCEYELIVDSAEQAIERPGDYQEQKKYYSGKKKMHTIKNQFIVMPGGKDIGLFSSFYGKLS' A
#
# COMPACT_ATOMS: atom_id res chain seq x y z
N MET A 1 -8.46 1.66 25.29
CA MET A 1 -9.73 2.05 24.65
C MET A 1 -9.64 3.49 24.14
N GLU A 2 -9.09 4.43 24.93
CA GLU A 2 -8.87 5.83 24.51
C GLU A 2 -7.93 6.03 23.29
N GLU A 3 -6.91 5.18 23.09
CA GLU A 3 -6.03 5.30 21.91
C GLU A 3 -6.74 5.01 20.57
N VAL A 4 -7.78 4.17 20.59
CA VAL A 4 -8.51 3.74 19.38
C VAL A 4 -9.52 4.79 18.92
N GLU A 5 -10.15 5.51 19.85
CA GLU A 5 -11.08 6.60 19.54
C GLU A 5 -10.36 7.82 18.93
N ASN A 6 -9.16 8.14 19.46
CA ASN A 6 -8.33 9.23 18.95
C ASN A 6 -7.87 8.99 17.50
N ASP A 7 -7.69 7.72 17.11
CA ASP A 7 -7.41 7.35 15.73
C ASP A 7 -8.63 7.55 14.83
N SER A 8 -9.83 7.15 15.26
CA SER A 8 -11.06 7.30 14.47
C SER A 8 -11.35 8.76 14.11
N GLU A 9 -11.21 9.68 15.05
CA GLU A 9 -11.43 11.11 14.81
C GLU A 9 -10.37 11.69 13.84
N LYS A 10 -9.11 11.28 13.98
CA LYS A 10 -8.03 11.65 13.04
C LYS A 10 -8.28 11.12 11.64
N TYR A 11 -8.74 9.87 11.51
CA TYR A 11 -9.10 9.27 10.22
C TYR A 11 -10.22 10.06 9.57
N GLN A 12 -11.25 10.44 10.33
CA GLN A 12 -12.37 11.19 9.79
C GLN A 12 -11.97 12.59 9.32
N ALA A 13 -11.19 13.32 10.12
CA ALA A 13 -10.64 14.62 9.72
C ALA A 13 -9.70 14.54 8.51
N LEU A 14 -8.96 13.43 8.37
CA LEU A 14 -8.12 13.17 7.20
C LEU A 14 -8.98 12.90 5.96
N CYS A 15 -10.02 12.07 6.07
CA CYS A 15 -10.96 11.79 5.00
C CYS A 15 -11.66 13.07 4.50
N GLU A 16 -12.14 13.93 5.40
CA GLU A 16 -12.76 15.20 5.04
C GLU A 16 -11.81 16.10 4.25
N LYS A 17 -10.57 16.26 4.73
CA LYS A 17 -9.54 17.04 4.02
C LYS A 17 -9.17 16.44 2.67
N LEU A 18 -9.06 15.12 2.58
CA LEU A 18 -8.68 14.42 1.35
C LEU A 18 -9.81 14.42 0.32
N CYS A 19 -11.07 14.51 0.74
CA CYS A 19 -12.24 14.58 -0.14
C CYS A 19 -12.28 15.87 -0.99
N GLU A 20 -11.58 16.93 -0.56
CA GLU A 20 -11.43 18.17 -1.31
C GLU A 20 -10.47 18.04 -2.51
N TYR A 21 -9.66 16.97 -2.55
CA TYR A 21 -8.70 16.71 -3.61
C TYR A 21 -9.19 15.61 -4.53
N GLU A 22 -8.97 15.76 -5.84
CA GLU A 22 -8.98 14.62 -6.74
C GLU A 22 -7.74 13.79 -6.41
N LEU A 23 -7.92 12.53 -6.02
CA LEU A 23 -6.84 11.62 -5.66
C LEU A 23 -6.79 10.49 -6.68
N ILE A 24 -5.61 10.28 -7.25
CA ILE A 24 -5.34 9.14 -8.13
C ILE A 24 -4.69 8.07 -7.27
N VAL A 25 -5.36 6.92 -7.16
CA VAL A 25 -4.84 5.75 -6.45
C VAL A 25 -4.40 4.71 -7.48
N ASP A 26 -3.12 4.35 -7.44
CA ASP A 26 -2.54 3.33 -8.32
C ASP A 26 -1.77 2.27 -7.51
N SER A 27 -1.45 1.16 -8.14
CA SER A 27 -0.70 0.07 -7.52
C SER A 27 0.24 -0.59 -8.52
N ALA A 28 1.50 -0.78 -8.12
CA ALA A 28 2.52 -1.45 -8.92
C ALA A 28 3.08 -2.68 -8.21
N GLU A 29 3.53 -3.67 -8.99
CA GLU A 29 4.31 -4.81 -8.50
C GLU A 29 5.77 -4.63 -8.90
N GLN A 30 6.67 -4.60 -7.92
CA GLN A 30 8.12 -4.55 -8.15
C GLN A 30 8.71 -5.93 -7.90
N ALA A 31 9.46 -6.44 -8.88
CA ALA A 31 10.20 -7.70 -8.71
C ALA A 31 11.30 -7.54 -7.65
N ILE A 32 11.46 -8.56 -6.82
CA ILE A 32 12.52 -8.65 -5.83
C ILE A 32 13.30 -9.95 -5.98
N GLU A 33 14.49 -9.99 -5.40
CA GLU A 33 15.22 -11.25 -5.27
C GLU A 33 14.41 -12.27 -4.46
N ARG A 34 14.54 -13.55 -4.80
CA ARG A 34 13.92 -14.64 -4.05
C ARG A 34 14.47 -14.62 -2.62
N PRO A 35 13.63 -14.43 -1.59
CA PRO A 35 14.07 -14.48 -0.20
C PRO A 35 14.70 -15.85 0.12
N GLY A 36 15.72 -15.87 0.97
CA GLY A 36 16.37 -17.13 1.37
C GLY A 36 15.44 -18.03 2.19
N ASP A 37 14.63 -17.44 3.09
CA ASP A 37 13.71 -18.17 3.94
C ASP A 37 12.46 -18.65 3.18
N TYR A 38 12.13 -19.93 3.35
CA TYR A 38 11.02 -20.56 2.64
C TYR A 38 9.65 -20.02 3.07
N GLN A 39 9.48 -19.64 4.34
CA GLN A 39 8.22 -19.05 4.80
C GLN A 39 8.05 -17.64 4.23
N GLU A 40 9.12 -16.88 4.08
CA GLU A 40 9.11 -15.58 3.42
C GLU A 40 8.84 -15.69 1.92
N GLN A 41 9.46 -16.62 1.20
CA GLN A 41 9.20 -16.81 -0.23
C GLN A 41 7.70 -16.89 -0.54
N LYS A 42 6.94 -17.65 0.25
CA LYS A 42 5.48 -17.76 0.10
C LYS A 42 4.74 -16.44 0.26
N LYS A 43 5.25 -15.51 1.06
CA LYS A 43 4.62 -14.19 1.29
C LYS A 43 4.81 -13.22 0.13
N TYR A 44 5.83 -13.41 -0.70
CA TYR A 44 6.16 -12.51 -1.80
C TYR A 44 5.89 -13.12 -3.17
N TYR A 45 5.57 -14.40 -3.26
CA TYR A 45 5.36 -15.07 -4.53
C TYR A 45 4.05 -14.63 -5.21
N SER A 46 4.16 -13.93 -6.34
CA SER A 46 3.02 -13.57 -7.18
C SER A 46 2.72 -14.72 -8.14
N GLY A 47 1.59 -15.40 -7.92
CA GLY A 47 1.14 -16.48 -8.82
C GLY A 47 0.87 -16.01 -10.24
N LYS A 48 0.42 -14.74 -10.41
CA LYS A 48 0.14 -14.14 -11.72
C LYS A 48 1.41 -13.85 -12.51
N LYS A 49 2.44 -13.29 -11.86
CA LYS A 49 3.73 -12.95 -12.48
C LYS A 49 4.72 -14.10 -12.47
N LYS A 50 4.45 -15.17 -11.71
CA LYS A 50 5.33 -16.32 -11.45
C LYS A 50 6.72 -15.91 -10.95
N MET A 51 6.78 -14.90 -10.08
CA MET A 51 8.01 -14.37 -9.48
C MET A 51 7.75 -13.75 -8.11
N HIS A 52 8.80 -13.47 -7.35
CA HIS A 52 8.67 -12.76 -6.06
C HIS A 52 8.55 -11.26 -6.31
N THR A 53 7.51 -10.65 -5.76
CA THR A 53 7.19 -9.24 -5.96
C THR A 53 6.75 -8.58 -4.66
N ILE A 54 7.04 -7.30 -4.52
CA ILE A 54 6.40 -6.43 -3.53
C ILE A 54 5.35 -5.59 -4.24
N LYS A 55 4.16 -5.47 -3.64
CA LYS A 55 3.12 -4.57 -4.13
C LYS A 55 3.24 -3.24 -3.42
N ASN A 56 3.31 -2.17 -4.19
CA ASN A 56 3.31 -0.80 -3.69
C ASN A 56 2.03 -0.11 -4.15
N GLN A 57 1.36 0.58 -3.24
CA GLN A 57 0.26 1.48 -3.56
C GLN A 57 0.77 2.93 -3.54
N PHE A 58 0.25 3.73 -4.46
CA PHE A 58 0.59 5.14 -4.62
C PHE A 58 -0.71 5.95 -4.57
N ILE A 59 -0.66 7.10 -3.91
CA ILE A 59 -1.74 8.08 -3.90
C ILE A 59 -1.13 9.39 -4.37
N VAL A 60 -1.59 9.93 -5.49
CA VAL A 60 -1.04 11.15 -6.10
C VAL A 60 -2.13 12.17 -6.35
N MET A 61 -1.80 13.45 -6.21
CA MET A 61 -2.68 14.53 -6.63
C MET A 61 -2.46 14.88 -8.12
N PRO A 62 -3.48 15.38 -8.82
CA PRO A 62 -3.34 15.93 -10.16
C PRO A 62 -2.22 16.98 -10.21
N GLY A 63 -1.42 16.94 -11.28
CA GLY A 63 -0.26 17.83 -11.42
C GLY A 63 1.02 17.35 -10.75
N GLY A 64 1.06 16.11 -10.24
CA GLY A 64 2.29 15.45 -9.78
C GLY A 64 2.84 15.98 -8.45
N LYS A 65 1.97 16.58 -7.63
CA LYS A 65 2.33 17.01 -6.28
C LYS A 65 2.06 15.84 -5.33
N ASP A 66 3.11 15.09 -5.02
CA ASP A 66 2.99 13.79 -4.36
C ASP A 66 2.66 13.92 -2.87
N ILE A 67 1.64 13.17 -2.41
CA ILE A 67 1.55 12.72 -1.02
C ILE A 67 1.98 11.26 -1.06
N GLY A 68 3.29 11.01 -0.99
CA GLY A 68 3.87 9.66 -1.06
C GLY A 68 3.53 8.81 0.16
N LEU A 69 2.28 8.36 0.29
CA LEU A 69 1.90 7.30 1.21
C LEU A 69 2.21 5.97 0.55
N PHE A 70 3.36 5.40 0.90
CA PHE A 70 3.78 4.07 0.47
C PHE A 70 3.30 3.04 1.48
N SER A 71 2.34 2.21 1.08
CA SER A 71 2.01 0.97 1.79
C SER A 71 2.53 -0.21 0.97
N SER A 72 3.60 -0.84 1.46
CA SER A 72 4.09 -2.09 0.89
C SER A 72 3.30 -3.25 1.47
N PHE A 73 2.54 -3.92 0.61
CA PHE A 73 1.79 -5.11 1.01
C PHE A 73 2.56 -6.37 0.61
N TYR A 74 2.71 -7.27 1.58
CA TYR A 74 3.17 -8.62 1.33
C TYR A 74 2.12 -9.34 0.48
N GLY A 75 2.51 -9.76 -0.73
CA GLY A 75 1.62 -10.39 -1.69
C GLY A 75 1.15 -11.77 -1.22
N LYS A 76 0.11 -11.82 -0.38
CA LYS A 76 -0.64 -13.04 -0.10
C LYS A 76 -2.01 -12.95 -0.76
N LEU A 77 -2.10 -13.36 -2.02
CA LEU A 77 -3.38 -13.75 -2.61
C LEU A 77 -3.51 -15.27 -2.49
N SER A 78 -4.44 -15.70 -1.64
CA SER A 78 -5.08 -17.02 -1.73
C SER A 78 -5.96 -17.08 -2.98
#